data_AF-A0A0K0M769-F1
#
_entry.id   AF-A0A0K0M769-F1
#
_cell.length_a   1.000
_cell.length_b   1.000
_cell.length_c   1.000
_cell.angle_alpha   90.00
_cell.angle_beta   90.00
_cell.angle_gamma   90.00
#
_symmetry.space_group_name_H-M   'P 1'
#
loop_
_entity.id
_entity.type
_entity.pdbx_description
1 polymer ?
#
loop_
_entity_poly.entity_id
_entity_poly.type
_entity_poly.pdbx_seq_one_letter_code
_entity_poly.pdbx_strand_id
1 'polypeptide(L)'
;MYLNYLFLFFISFFIMKISLILSLKLKLNMEKLSSFECGFNSIYYKRMPFSIRFFLITIIFLIFDIEIVLLLPMIFSFYFSNQIIWFYSSFFFILVLIIGLFYEWKNGALNWL
;
A
#
# COMPACT_ATOMS: atom_id res chain seq x y z
N MET A 1 -9.83 -15.05 19.86
CA MET A 1 -9.25 -14.24 18.75
C MET A 1 -8.44 -15.10 17.79
N TYR A 2 -7.40 -15.81 18.25
CA TYR A 2 -6.61 -16.73 17.40
C TYR A 2 -7.46 -17.81 16.68
N LEU A 3 -8.43 -18.40 17.39
CA LEU A 3 -9.34 -19.39 16.81
C LEU A 3 -10.15 -18.84 15.61
N ASN A 4 -10.56 -17.56 15.67
CA ASN A 4 -11.32 -16.91 14.61
C ASN A 4 -10.45 -16.67 13.37
N TYR A 5 -9.17 -16.33 13.57
CA TYR A 5 -8.21 -16.20 12.45
C TYR A 5 -7.91 -17.53 11.78
N LEU A 6 -7.76 -18.61 12.56
CA LEU A 6 -7.63 -19.96 12.02
C LEU A 6 -8.87 -20.33 11.20
N PHE A 7 -10.06 -20.05 11.71
CA PHE A 7 -11.32 -20.32 11.01
C PHE A 7 -11.40 -19.58 9.66
N LEU A 8 -11.03 -18.30 9.62
CA LEU A 8 -10.96 -17.51 8.36
C LEU A 8 -9.97 -18.10 7.36
N PHE A 9 -8.79 -18.54 7.82
CA PHE A 9 -7.82 -19.20 6.96
C PHE A 9 -8.39 -20.49 6.36
N PHE A 10 -9.02 -21.33 7.19
CA PHE A 10 -9.66 -22.58 6.73
C PHE A 10 -10.77 -22.32 5.70
N ILE A 11 -11.60 -21.29 5.89
CA ILE A 11 -12.62 -20.90 4.92
C ILE A 11 -11.99 -20.52 3.58
N SER A 12 -10.96 -19.66 3.57
CA SER A 12 -10.30 -19.23 2.33
C SER A 12 -9.69 -20.40 1.55
N PHE A 13 -9.07 -21.34 2.27
CA PHE A 13 -8.49 -22.53 1.69
C PHE A 13 -9.54 -23.50 1.14
N PHE A 14 -10.66 -23.64 1.85
CA PHE A 14 -11.78 -24.47 1.42
C PHE A 14 -12.42 -23.93 0.14
N ILE A 15 -12.65 -22.61 0.06
CA ILE A 15 -13.16 -21.94 -1.15
C ILE A 15 -12.19 -22.15 -2.32
N MET A 16 -10.88 -21.98 -2.10
CA MET A 16 -9.87 -22.22 -3.13
C MET A 16 -9.92 -23.67 -3.65
N LYS A 17 -9.99 -24.68 -2.76
CA LYS A 17 -10.08 -26.08 -3.16
C LYS A 17 -11.35 -26.39 -3.95
N ILE A 18 -12.49 -25.88 -3.51
CA ILE A 18 -13.76 -26.01 -4.24
C ILE A 18 -13.63 -25.41 -5.64
N SER A 19 -13.05 -24.21 -5.77
CA SER A 19 -12.87 -23.55 -7.06
C SER A 19 -11.99 -24.36 -8.02
N LEU A 20 -10.95 -25.04 -7.51
CA LEU A 20 -10.08 -25.91 -8.30
C LEU A 20 -10.81 -27.18 -8.75
N ILE A 21 -11.59 -27.82 -7.87
CA ILE A 21 -12.36 -29.03 -8.19
C ILE A 21 -13.47 -28.72 -9.20
N LEU A 22 -14.15 -27.58 -9.06
CA LEU A 22 -15.17 -27.12 -10.01
C LEU A 22 -14.58 -26.66 -11.34
N SER A 23 -13.31 -26.26 -11.38
CA SER A 23 -12.69 -25.79 -12.61
C SER A 23 -12.51 -26.93 -13.61
N LEU A 24 -13.39 -26.97 -14.63
CA LEU A 24 -13.36 -27.96 -15.72
C LEU A 24 -12.21 -27.70 -16.71
N LYS A 25 -10.96 -27.71 -16.25
CA LYS A 25 -9.77 -27.67 -17.13
C LYS A 25 -9.39 -29.08 -17.57
N LEU A 26 -10.22 -29.69 -18.41
CA LEU A 26 -10.03 -31.07 -18.85
C LEU A 26 -8.94 -31.25 -19.94
N LYS A 27 -8.51 -30.18 -20.61
CA LYS A 27 -7.42 -30.22 -21.60
C LYS A 27 -6.47 -29.04 -21.42
N LEU A 28 -5.20 -29.36 -21.21
CA LEU A 28 -4.09 -28.41 -21.17
C LEU A 28 -3.74 -28.00 -22.60
N ASN A 29 -4.29 -26.87 -23.05
CA ASN A 29 -3.88 -26.27 -24.33
C ASN A 29 -2.67 -25.37 -24.08
N MET A 30 -1.59 -25.55 -24.84
CA MET A 30 -0.37 -24.74 -24.71
C MET A 30 -0.64 -23.23 -24.90
N GLU A 31 -1.56 -22.87 -25.81
CA GLU A 31 -1.99 -21.48 -26.03
C GLU A 31 -2.74 -20.86 -24.83
N LYS A 32 -3.41 -21.69 -24.01
CA LYS A 32 -4.03 -21.23 -22.75
C LYS A 32 -3.01 -21.15 -21.61
N LEU A 33 -1.86 -21.80 -21.76
CA LEU A 33 -0.77 -21.79 -20.80
C LEU A 33 0.26 -20.69 -21.10
N SER A 34 0.28 -20.14 -22.33
CA SER A 34 1.05 -18.96 -22.68
C SER A 34 0.45 -17.67 -22.11
N SER A 35 1.31 -16.68 -21.83
CA SER A 35 0.90 -15.34 -21.40
C SER A 35 0.04 -14.65 -22.46
N PHE A 36 -1.06 -14.04 -22.03
CA PHE A 36 -1.94 -13.28 -22.92
C PHE A 36 -1.42 -11.85 -23.09
N GLU A 37 -0.95 -11.50 -24.29
CA GLU A 37 -0.58 -10.13 -24.67
C GLU A 37 -1.36 -9.70 -25.92
N CYS A 38 -2.69 -9.69 -25.81
CA CYS A 38 -3.59 -9.31 -26.90
C CYS A 38 -3.38 -10.10 -28.20
N GLY A 39 -3.06 -11.40 -28.09
CA GLY A 39 -2.86 -12.29 -29.24
C GLY A 39 -1.43 -12.30 -29.82
N PHE A 40 -0.50 -11.54 -29.23
CA PHE A 40 0.92 -11.59 -29.57
C PHE A 40 1.69 -12.51 -28.61
N ASN A 41 2.79 -13.07 -29.10
CA ASN A 41 3.77 -13.74 -28.25
C ASN A 41 4.41 -12.71 -27.32
N SER A 42 4.82 -13.12 -26.12
CA SER A 42 5.39 -12.19 -25.16
C SER A 42 6.65 -11.51 -25.68
N ILE A 43 6.60 -10.22 -25.99
CA ILE A 43 7.76 -9.46 -26.54
C ILE A 43 8.60 -8.81 -25.41
N TYR A 44 8.26 -9.05 -24.15
CA TYR A 44 8.84 -8.28 -23.06
C TYR A 44 10.17 -8.84 -22.54
N TYR A 45 11.19 -7.98 -22.52
CA TYR A 45 12.32 -8.12 -21.61
C TYR A 45 11.83 -7.89 -20.17
N LYS A 46 12.19 -8.78 -19.24
CA LYS A 46 11.82 -8.67 -17.80
C LYS A 46 12.27 -7.36 -17.11
N ARG A 47 13.08 -6.53 -17.78
CA ARG A 47 13.60 -5.25 -17.29
C ARG A 47 13.29 -4.15 -18.30
N MET A 48 12.05 -3.68 -18.30
CA MET A 48 11.69 -2.45 -19.01
C MET A 48 11.98 -1.23 -18.13
N PRO A 49 12.37 -0.09 -18.72
CA PRO A 49 12.50 1.15 -17.96
C PRO A 49 11.17 1.48 -17.30
N PHE A 50 11.20 1.50 -15.97
CA PHE A 50 10.05 1.85 -15.15
C PHE A 50 9.98 3.36 -14.97
N SER A 51 8.78 3.92 -14.94
CA SER A 51 8.64 5.36 -14.76
C SER A 51 9.03 5.76 -13.33
N ILE A 52 9.99 6.69 -13.22
CA ILE A 52 10.51 7.22 -11.95
C ILE A 52 9.39 7.86 -11.09
N ARG A 53 8.31 8.33 -11.72
CA ARG A 53 7.16 8.93 -11.03
C ARG A 53 6.50 7.97 -10.03
N PHE A 54 6.27 6.70 -10.39
CA PHE A 54 5.71 5.71 -9.45
C PHE A 54 6.66 5.38 -8.29
N PHE A 55 7.97 5.43 -8.54
CA PHE A 55 8.97 5.24 -7.51
C PHE A 55 8.96 6.40 -6.49
N LEU A 56 8.86 7.64 -6.97
CA LEU A 56 8.74 8.83 -6.10
C LEU A 56 7.49 8.77 -5.21
N ILE A 57 6.33 8.41 -5.77
CA ILE A 57 5.09 8.24 -5.01
C ILE A 57 5.25 7.20 -3.90
N THR A 58 5.97 6.10 -4.16
CA THR A 58 6.20 5.04 -3.17
C THR A 58 7.08 5.51 -2.01
N ILE A 59 8.11 6.30 -2.30
CA ILE A 59 8.98 6.89 -1.25
C ILE A 59 8.17 7.87 -0.39
N ILE A 60 7.38 8.74 -1.03
CA ILE A 60 6.55 9.72 -0.35
C ILE A 60 5.54 9.02 0.57
N PHE A 61 4.88 7.97 0.08
CA PHE A 61 3.97 7.15 0.90
C PHE A 61 4.68 6.54 2.12
N LEU A 62 5.89 6.01 1.96
CA LEU A 62 6.68 5.45 3.07
C LEU A 62 7.00 6.51 4.14
N ILE A 63 7.35 7.74 3.73
CA ILE A 63 7.63 8.84 4.66
C ILE A 63 6.34 9.23 5.41
N PHE A 64 5.21 9.38 4.69
CA PHE A 64 3.92 9.69 5.32
C PHE A 64 3.46 8.62 6.31
N ASP A 65 3.72 7.34 6.04
CA ASP A 65 3.43 6.26 6.99
C ASP A 65 4.23 6.44 8.30
N ILE A 66 5.50 6.83 8.22
CA ILE A 66 6.33 7.12 9.41
C ILE A 66 5.78 8.33 10.17
N GLU A 67 5.35 9.37 9.48
CA GLU A 67 4.75 10.56 10.10
C GLU A 67 3.46 10.22 10.86
N ILE A 68 2.61 9.34 10.30
CA ILE A 68 1.40 8.85 10.95
C ILE A 68 1.73 8.05 12.21
N VAL A 69 2.76 7.19 12.16
CA VAL A 69 3.24 6.45 13.34
C VAL A 69 3.68 7.41 14.45
N LEU A 70 4.29 8.55 14.10
CA LEU A 70 4.67 9.59 15.08
C LEU A 70 3.47 10.40 15.60
N LEU A 71 2.41 10.58 14.80
CA LEU A 71 1.17 11.24 15.23
C LEU A 71 0.37 10.41 16.24
N LEU A 72 0.36 9.09 16.09
CA LEU A 72 -0.47 8.19 16.91
C LEU A 72 -0.23 8.28 18.44
N PRO A 73 1.02 8.34 18.96
CA PRO A 73 1.27 8.52 20.39
C PRO A 73 0.85 9.90 20.91
N MET A 74 0.70 10.91 20.05
CA MET A 74 0.23 12.23 20.46
C MET A 74 -1.16 12.17 21.10
N ILE A 75 -2.05 11.33 20.55
CA ILE A 75 -3.42 11.13 21.06
C ILE A 75 -3.38 10.62 22.50
N PHE A 76 -2.51 9.64 22.77
CA PHE A 76 -2.35 9.09 24.12
C PHE A 76 -1.64 10.05 25.08
N SER A 77 -0.68 10.84 24.59
CA SER A 77 0.06 11.80 25.42
C SER A 77 -0.80 12.93 25.99
N PHE A 78 -1.99 13.19 25.42
CA PHE A 78 -2.95 14.15 25.96
C PHE A 78 -3.37 13.82 27.40
N TYR A 79 -3.48 12.53 27.73
CA TYR A 79 -3.93 12.08 29.04
C TYR A 79 -2.86 12.19 30.14
N PHE A 80 -1.58 12.23 29.77
CA PHE A 80 -0.45 12.17 30.73
C PHE A 80 0.32 13.49 30.87
N SER A 81 0.14 14.44 29.96
CA SER A 81 0.93 15.66 29.90
C SER A 81 0.10 16.91 30.25
N ASN A 82 0.79 18.00 30.60
CA ASN A 82 0.15 19.29 30.82
C ASN A 82 -0.53 19.77 29.52
N GLN A 83 -1.82 20.10 29.59
CA GLN A 83 -2.64 20.50 28.44
C GLN A 83 -2.03 21.64 27.62
N ILE A 84 -1.42 22.64 28.28
CA ILE A 84 -0.81 23.79 27.62
C ILE A 84 0.42 23.36 26.81
N ILE A 85 1.30 22.55 27.39
CA ILE A 85 2.52 22.07 26.74
C ILE A 85 2.17 21.12 25.59
N TRP A 86 1.18 20.26 25.81
CA TRP A 86 0.65 19.37 24.78
C TRP A 86 0.09 20.15 23.59
N PHE A 87 -0.66 21.22 23.83
CA PHE A 87 -1.22 22.04 22.75
C PHE A 87 -0.14 22.72 21.90
N TYR A 88 0.86 23.34 22.54
CA TYR A 88 1.94 24.00 21.78
C TYR A 88 2.81 23.02 21.00
N SER A 89 3.18 21.89 21.61
CA SER A 89 4.00 20.87 20.95
C SER A 89 3.24 20.18 19.81
N SER A 90 1.96 19.88 19.99
CA SER A 90 1.14 19.28 18.93
C SER A 90 0.91 20.22 17.76
N PHE A 91 0.59 21.49 18.05
CA PHE A 91 0.42 22.50 17.02
C PHE A 91 1.70 22.70 16.20
N PHE A 92 2.86 22.80 16.86
CA PHE A 92 4.14 22.91 16.17
C PHE A 92 4.42 21.69 15.29
N PHE A 93 4.18 20.48 15.79
CA PHE A 93 4.39 19.26 15.02
C PHE A 93 3.51 19.20 13.77
N ILE A 94 2.22 19.51 13.90
CA ILE A 94 1.28 19.54 12.76
C ILE A 94 1.68 20.61 11.74
N LEU A 95 2.14 21.79 12.18
CA LEU A 95 2.63 22.83 11.27
C LEU A 95 3.81 22.34 10.42
N VAL A 96 4.77 21.64 11.02
CA VAL A 96 5.94 21.10 10.29
C VAL A 96 5.48 20.12 9.20
N LEU A 97 4.54 19.21 9.51
CA LEU A 97 3.98 18.27 8.54
C LEU A 97 3.30 18.98 7.36
N ILE A 98 2.47 19.99 7.65
CA ILE A 98 1.78 20.78 6.63
C ILE A 98 2.79 21.50 5.72
N ILE A 99 3.85 22.08 6.29
CA ILE A 99 4.90 22.76 5.50
C ILE A 99 5.65 21.76 4.61
N GLY A 100 5.95 20.57 5.12
CA GLY A 100 6.56 19.48 4.34
C GLY A 100 5.71 19.09 3.13
N LEU A 101 4.41 18.87 3.34
CA LEU A 101 3.43 18.60 2.29
C LEU A 101 3.39 19.70 1.21
N PHE A 102 3.36 20.97 1.62
CA PHE A 102 3.37 22.09 0.67
C PHE A 102 4.66 22.15 -0.14
N TYR A 103 5.80 21.82 0.46
CA TYR A 103 7.08 21.77 -0.23
C TYR A 103 7.11 20.67 -1.31
N GLU A 104 6.64 19.47 -0.98
CA GLU A 104 6.55 18.35 -1.94
C GLU A 104 5.61 18.67 -3.10
N TRP A 105 4.47 19.32 -2.81
CA TRP A 105 3.52 19.72 -3.82
C TRP A 105 4.11 20.77 -4.78
N LYS A 106 4.80 21.79 -4.24
CA LYS A 106 5.46 22.82 -5.05
C LYS A 106 6.53 22.22 -5.97
N ASN A 107 7.23 21.17 -5.53
CA ASN A 107 8.23 20.47 -6.34
C ASN A 107 7.63 19.55 -7.41
N GLY A 108 6.29 19.46 -7.50
CA GLY A 108 5.62 18.65 -8.52
C GLY A 108 5.78 17.14 -8.30
N ALA A 109 6.22 16.70 -7.13
CA ALA A 109 6.38 15.28 -6.82
C ALA A 109 5.02 14.54 -6.80
N LEU A 110 3.95 15.28 -6.55
CA LEU A 110 2.55 14.84 -6.56
C LEU A 110 1.84 15.06 -7.90
N ASN A 111 2.47 15.74 -8.87
CA ASN A 111 1.84 16.01 -10.16
C ASN A 111 1.89 14.76 -11.04
N TRP A 112 0.71 14.25 -11.37
CA TRP A 112 0.57 13.03 -12.16
C TRP A 112 0.59 13.28 -13.69
N LEU A 113 0.31 14.52 -14.11
CA LEU A 113 0.40 15.02 -15.49
C LEU A 113 1.81 15.60 -15.71
#